data_AF-A0A1Q7SVM2-F1
#
_entry.id   AF-A0A1Q7SVM2-F1
#
_cell.length_a   1.000
_cell.length_b   1.000
_cell.length_c   1.000
_cell.angle_alpha   90.00
_cell.angle_beta   90.00
_cell.angle_gamma   90.00
#
_symmetry.space_group_name_H-M   'P 1'
#
loop_
_entity.id
_entity.type
_entity.pdbx_description
1 polymer ?
#
loop_
_entity_poly.entity_id
_entity_poly.type
_entity_poly.pdbx_seq_one_letter_code
_entity_poly.pdbx_strand_id
1 'polypeptide(L)'
;MSDYILPLDPSKRSTDTIDFQAALRSKIVGQEEGVHALVDLYQVFRAGLNSPGRPVGNLLFLGPTGSGKTRIVEAAAEILFGEARAVIKIDCAEFQHSHEIAKLIGSPPGYLGHRETHPLITQETLTASHSDKLKLSFLLFDEIEKASDALWQLLLGMLDKATLTLGDNRKVDLSQTVIFLTSNLGGGEIAELMQGGMGFVQPADKPISGLDEKVERTAVEAARRKFSPEFMNRLDKLVVFHPLQREQLQEVLDIELGQVQQRVLDTAKGQFLFRVTEAGRNFLLREGTDQRYGARHLKRAIERHVVYPLANLLATDQVNLGDMVRIDWDESHDLLTFVREGEGALVQSASQRAMGVGAAGAQAMDGKPAEMPKAATVEDRKSRAAQPAAVPSPSLQGRKKQERSNT
;
A
#
# COMPACT_ATOMS: atom_id res chain seq x y z
N MET A 1 -39.78 24.38 27.21
CA MET A 1 -38.45 24.65 26.62
C MET A 1 -37.35 23.74 27.19
N SER A 2 -37.64 22.82 28.11
CA SER A 2 -36.68 21.91 28.75
C SER A 2 -36.43 20.58 28.02
N ASP A 3 -37.26 20.22 27.04
CA ASP A 3 -37.30 18.85 26.49
C ASP A 3 -36.41 18.62 25.25
N TYR A 4 -35.49 19.54 24.94
CA TYR A 4 -34.62 19.47 23.75
C TYR A 4 -33.12 19.38 24.08
N ILE A 5 -32.75 19.13 25.33
CA ILE A 5 -31.35 18.92 25.71
C ILE A 5 -31.03 17.43 25.61
N LEU A 6 -30.57 17.01 24.43
CA LEU A 6 -30.02 15.68 24.23
C LEU A 6 -28.51 15.72 24.51
N PRO A 7 -27.98 14.85 25.38
CA PRO A 7 -26.54 14.73 25.56
C PRO A 7 -25.91 14.21 24.26
N LEU A 8 -24.96 14.98 23.72
CA LEU A 8 -24.18 14.58 22.55
C LEU A 8 -22.88 13.92 23.00
N ASP A 9 -22.46 12.88 22.28
CA ASP A 9 -21.24 12.14 22.57
C ASP A 9 -20.23 12.32 21.42
N PRO A 10 -19.19 13.16 21.60
CA PRO A 10 -18.19 13.42 20.57
C PRO A 10 -17.20 12.25 20.38
N SER A 11 -17.25 11.21 21.22
CA SER A 11 -16.36 10.05 21.10
C SER A 11 -16.83 9.04 20.05
N LYS A 12 -18.10 9.14 19.61
CA LYS A 12 -18.65 8.24 18.60
C LYS A 12 -18.12 8.57 17.21
N ARG A 13 -17.62 7.54 16.53
CA ARG A 13 -17.17 7.60 15.12
C ARG A 13 -18.26 7.11 14.19
N SER A 14 -18.25 7.60 12.95
CA SER A 14 -19.15 7.10 11.90
C SER A 14 -18.83 5.65 11.53
N THR A 15 -19.81 4.91 10.99
CA THR A 15 -19.60 3.53 10.54
C THR A 15 -18.46 3.43 9.53
N ASP A 16 -18.43 4.31 8.52
CA ASP A 16 -17.36 4.35 7.52
C ASP A 16 -15.98 4.54 8.16
N THR A 17 -15.89 5.35 9.22
CA THR A 17 -14.64 5.62 9.95
C THR A 17 -14.20 4.42 10.79
N ILE A 18 -15.15 3.71 11.41
CA ILE A 18 -14.89 2.48 12.16
C ILE A 18 -14.36 1.39 11.22
N ASP A 19 -15.01 1.22 10.07
CA ASP A 19 -14.60 0.24 9.05
C ASP A 19 -13.22 0.57 8.48
N PHE A 20 -12.97 1.85 8.19
CA PHE A 20 -11.65 2.34 7.75
C PHE A 20 -10.55 2.05 8.79
N GLN A 21 -10.82 2.32 10.07
CA GLN A 21 -9.87 2.05 11.16
C GLN A 21 -9.57 0.55 11.29
N ALA A 22 -10.60 -0.30 11.25
CA ALA A 22 -10.44 -1.75 11.34
C ALA A 22 -9.62 -2.30 10.16
N ALA A 23 -9.94 -1.84 8.94
CA ALA A 23 -9.22 -2.22 7.73
C ALA A 23 -7.74 -1.77 7.78
N LEU A 24 -7.46 -0.55 8.26
CA LEU A 24 -6.08 -0.08 8.44
C LEU A 24 -5.30 -0.94 9.43
N ARG A 25 -5.87 -1.25 10.60
CA ARG A 25 -5.22 -2.08 11.62
C ARG A 25 -4.93 -3.50 11.14
N SER A 26 -5.76 -4.04 10.25
CA SER A 26 -5.49 -5.35 9.64
C SER A 26 -4.27 -5.36 8.70
N LYS A 27 -3.83 -4.18 8.24
CA LYS A 27 -2.74 -4.03 7.26
C LYS A 27 -1.48 -3.37 7.85
N ILE A 28 -1.59 -2.72 9.00
CA ILE A 28 -0.54 -1.91 9.63
C ILE A 28 -0.32 -2.37 11.06
N VAL A 29 0.92 -2.77 11.36
CA VAL A 29 1.31 -3.34 12.64
C VAL A 29 2.12 -2.32 13.45
N GLY A 30 1.73 -2.10 14.70
CA GLY A 30 2.53 -1.38 15.70
C GLY A 30 2.62 0.15 15.57
N GLN A 31 1.94 0.76 14.59
CA GLN A 31 2.02 2.21 14.30
C GLN A 31 0.68 2.91 14.61
N GLU A 32 0.22 2.78 15.86
CA GLU A 32 -1.12 3.23 16.27
C GLU A 32 -1.31 4.75 16.14
N GLU A 33 -0.27 5.55 16.42
CA GLU A 33 -0.31 7.00 16.27
C GLU A 33 -0.60 7.41 14.82
N GLY A 34 0.00 6.70 13.85
CA GLY A 34 -0.24 6.91 12.43
C GLY A 34 -1.65 6.50 12.01
N VAL A 35 -2.14 5.37 12.52
CA VAL A 35 -3.51 4.92 12.28
C VAL A 35 -4.51 5.93 12.82
N HIS A 36 -4.33 6.41 14.06
CA HIS A 36 -5.24 7.38 14.68
C HIS A 36 -5.22 8.72 13.93
N ALA A 37 -4.04 9.20 13.53
CA ALA A 37 -3.90 10.42 12.75
C ALA A 37 -4.70 10.38 11.45
N LEU A 38 -4.66 9.27 10.71
CA LEU A 38 -5.43 9.08 9.48
C LEU A 38 -6.93 8.94 9.73
N VAL A 39 -7.31 8.20 10.78
CA VAL A 39 -8.73 7.98 11.10
C VAL A 39 -9.41 9.27 11.53
N ASP A 40 -8.74 10.09 12.36
CA ASP A 40 -9.24 11.41 12.75
C ASP A 40 -9.39 12.33 11.53
N LEU A 41 -8.37 12.38 10.66
CA LEU A 41 -8.41 13.16 9.43
C LEU A 41 -9.57 12.71 8.54
N TYR A 42 -9.76 11.40 8.37
CA TYR A 42 -10.85 10.86 7.56
C TYR A 42 -12.22 11.22 8.14
N GLN A 43 -12.38 11.17 9.47
CA GLN A 43 -13.63 11.57 10.14
C GLN A 43 -13.96 13.06 9.93
N VAL A 44 -12.96 13.94 10.04
CA VAL A 44 -13.11 15.39 9.77
C VAL A 44 -13.44 15.62 8.30
N PHE A 45 -12.78 14.91 7.39
CA PHE A 45 -13.03 14.99 5.96
C PHE A 45 -14.45 14.58 5.59
N ARG A 46 -14.92 13.43 6.11
CA ARG A 46 -16.29 12.94 5.88
C ARG A 46 -17.36 13.87 6.45
N ALA A 47 -17.05 14.57 7.54
CA ALA A 47 -17.93 15.59 8.11
C ALA A 47 -17.93 16.91 7.31
N GLY A 48 -17.03 17.08 6.34
CA GLY A 48 -16.89 18.33 5.58
C GLY A 48 -16.34 19.49 6.41
N LEU A 49 -15.65 19.21 7.52
CA LEU A 49 -15.15 20.21 8.48
C LEU A 49 -13.67 20.56 8.27
N ASN A 50 -13.11 20.25 7.09
CA ASN A 50 -11.74 20.65 6.76
C ASN A 50 -11.63 22.17 6.64
N SER A 51 -10.44 22.70 6.91
CA SER A 51 -10.19 24.14 6.75
C SER A 51 -10.27 24.55 5.27
N PRO A 52 -11.08 25.56 4.91
CA PRO A 52 -11.16 26.03 3.54
C PRO A 52 -9.84 26.66 3.09
N GLY A 53 -9.43 26.41 1.85
CA GLY A 53 -8.20 26.96 1.28
C GLY A 53 -6.90 26.32 1.78
N ARG A 54 -6.99 25.22 2.55
CA ARG A 54 -5.86 24.37 2.94
C ARG A 54 -6.07 22.94 2.40
N PRO A 55 -5.00 22.14 2.25
CA PRO A 55 -5.15 20.72 2.02
C PRO A 55 -5.99 20.05 3.12
N VAL A 56 -6.57 18.89 2.82
CA VAL A 56 -7.39 18.12 3.77
C VAL A 56 -6.57 17.75 5.01
N GLY A 57 -5.27 17.51 4.84
CA GLY A 57 -4.33 17.51 5.94
C GLY A 57 -2.89 17.37 5.47
N ASN A 58 -1.99 17.90 6.28
CA ASN A 58 -0.55 17.90 6.06
C ASN A 58 0.12 17.08 7.17
N LEU A 59 0.64 15.90 6.83
CA LEU A 59 1.23 14.98 7.80
C LEU A 59 2.70 14.75 7.51
N LEU A 60 3.53 14.84 8.54
CA LEU A 60 4.94 14.45 8.49
C LEU A 60 5.15 13.17 9.30
N PHE A 61 5.58 12.12 8.62
CA PHE A 61 5.94 10.83 9.19
C PHE A 61 7.46 10.75 9.37
N LEU A 62 7.89 10.64 10.62
CA LEU A 62 9.30 10.48 11.00
C LEU A 62 9.55 9.06 11.47
N GLY A 63 10.79 8.60 11.40
CA GLY A 63 11.18 7.31 11.97
C GLY A 63 12.19 6.55 11.10
N PRO A 64 12.68 5.40 11.55
CA PRO A 64 13.72 4.64 10.84
C PRO A 64 13.20 4.04 9.52
N THR A 65 14.13 3.60 8.68
CA THR A 65 13.83 2.90 7.43
C THR A 65 13.06 1.60 7.73
N GLY A 66 12.02 1.31 6.96
CA GLY A 66 11.29 0.04 7.07
C GLY A 66 10.30 -0.04 8.25
N SER A 67 9.99 1.06 8.93
CA SER A 67 8.97 1.14 10.00
C SER A 67 7.52 1.24 9.49
N GLY A 68 7.31 1.38 8.18
CA GLY A 68 5.96 1.39 7.59
C GLY A 68 5.39 2.77 7.24
N LYS A 69 6.18 3.86 7.28
CA LYS A 69 5.76 5.23 6.92
C LYS A 69 5.03 5.32 5.56
N THR A 70 5.63 4.76 4.51
CA THR A 70 5.03 4.74 3.17
C THR A 70 3.89 3.72 3.07
N ARG A 71 4.05 2.58 3.76
CA ARG A 71 3.08 1.47 3.74
C ARG A 71 1.71 1.88 4.29
N ILE A 72 1.66 2.73 5.33
CA ILE A 72 0.39 3.21 5.89
C ILE A 72 -0.39 4.08 4.89
N VAL A 73 0.30 4.87 4.07
CA VAL A 73 -0.33 5.70 3.03
C VAL A 73 -0.88 4.81 1.92
N GLU A 74 -0.08 3.84 1.47
CA GLU A 74 -0.49 2.85 0.47
C GLU A 74 -1.66 1.98 0.96
N ALA A 75 -1.67 1.59 2.24
CA ALA A 75 -2.78 0.84 2.85
C ALA A 75 -4.05 1.68 2.88
N ALA A 76 -3.96 2.95 3.29
CA ALA A 76 -5.09 3.85 3.29
C ALA A 76 -5.64 4.06 1.86
N ALA A 77 -4.77 4.20 0.87
CA ALA A 77 -5.15 4.32 -0.54
C ALA A 77 -5.86 3.07 -1.06
N GLU A 78 -5.33 1.89 -0.73
CA GLU A 78 -5.94 0.61 -1.07
C GLU A 78 -7.36 0.49 -0.50
N ILE A 79 -7.57 0.91 0.75
CA ILE A 79 -8.88 0.84 1.42
C ILE A 79 -9.87 1.86 0.83
N LEU A 80 -9.43 3.10 0.58
CA LEU A 80 -10.30 4.19 0.18
C LEU A 80 -10.57 4.25 -1.33
N PHE A 81 -9.57 3.89 -2.14
CA PHE A 81 -9.60 4.00 -3.60
C PHE A 81 -9.58 2.64 -4.30
N GLY A 82 -9.39 1.54 -3.57
CA GLY A 82 -9.32 0.18 -4.12
C GLY A 82 -7.96 -0.21 -4.69
N GLU A 83 -6.99 0.71 -4.72
CA GLU A 83 -5.65 0.45 -5.27
C GLU A 83 -4.57 1.11 -4.40
N ALA A 84 -3.56 0.34 -3.98
CA ALA A 84 -2.44 0.86 -3.19
C ALA A 84 -1.60 1.92 -3.93
N ARG A 85 -1.63 1.90 -5.27
CA ARG A 85 -0.93 2.85 -6.15
C ARG A 85 -1.75 4.10 -6.46
N ALA A 86 -2.95 4.24 -5.92
CA ALA A 86 -3.77 5.46 -6.01
C ALA A 86 -3.21 6.59 -5.11
N VAL A 87 -1.90 6.80 -5.17
CA VAL A 87 -1.12 7.80 -4.44
C VAL A 87 -0.14 8.39 -5.45
N ILE A 88 -0.14 9.72 -5.59
CA ILE A 88 0.91 10.39 -6.35
C ILE A 88 2.16 10.40 -5.49
N LYS A 89 3.13 9.55 -5.81
CA LYS A 89 4.36 9.42 -5.06
C LYS A 89 5.48 10.20 -5.75
N ILE A 90 6.17 11.03 -4.98
CA ILE A 90 7.33 11.83 -5.38
C ILE A 90 8.50 11.41 -4.51
N ASP A 91 9.55 10.86 -5.11
CA ASP A 91 10.81 10.60 -4.42
C ASP A 91 11.65 11.88 -4.38
N CYS A 92 11.79 12.49 -3.21
CA CYS A 92 12.52 13.75 -3.07
C CYS A 92 14.03 13.62 -3.26
N ALA A 93 14.57 12.39 -3.29
CA ALA A 93 15.95 12.16 -3.69
C ALA A 93 16.18 12.46 -5.19
N GLU A 94 15.14 12.45 -6.03
CA GLU A 94 15.22 12.85 -7.45
C GLU A 94 15.12 14.37 -7.67
N PHE A 95 15.02 15.16 -6.59
CA PHE A 95 14.85 16.62 -6.61
C PHE A 95 15.89 17.34 -5.75
N GLN A 96 17.12 16.81 -5.73
CA GLN A 96 18.26 17.38 -5.00
C GLN A 96 18.79 18.65 -5.66
N HIS A 97 18.50 18.85 -6.94
CA HIS A 97 18.91 20.05 -7.68
C HIS A 97 17.71 20.87 -8.15
N SER A 98 17.85 22.20 -8.10
CA SER A 98 16.73 23.13 -8.37
C SER A 98 16.13 22.99 -9.78
N HIS A 99 16.93 22.57 -10.76
CA HIS A 99 16.47 22.41 -12.14
C HIS A 99 15.57 21.17 -12.33
N GLU A 100 15.62 20.20 -11.41
CA GLU A 100 14.82 18.98 -11.46
C GLU A 100 13.34 19.25 -11.14
N ILE A 101 13.04 20.38 -10.49
CA ILE A 101 11.67 20.80 -10.15
C ILE A 101 10.80 20.98 -11.40
N ALA A 102 11.40 21.27 -12.54
CA ALA A 102 10.68 21.31 -13.81
C ALA A 102 9.96 19.98 -14.12
N LYS A 103 10.42 18.83 -13.61
CA LYS A 103 9.69 17.55 -13.74
C LYS A 103 8.37 17.56 -12.95
N LEU A 104 8.28 18.31 -11.85
CA LEU A 104 7.06 18.42 -11.04
C LEU A 104 6.07 19.42 -11.63
N ILE A 105 6.55 20.62 -12.00
CA ILE A 105 5.69 21.74 -12.40
C ILE A 105 5.65 22.00 -13.90
N GLY A 106 6.50 21.34 -14.68
CA GLY A 106 6.73 21.65 -16.10
C GLY A 106 7.70 22.82 -16.28
N SER A 107 8.44 22.84 -17.39
CA SER A 107 9.29 23.99 -17.70
C SER A 107 8.42 25.20 -18.10
N PRO A 108 8.86 26.45 -17.90
CA PRO A 108 8.14 27.63 -18.40
C PRO A 108 8.15 27.74 -19.93
N PRO A 109 7.16 28.43 -20.55
CA PRO A 109 7.18 28.73 -21.98
C PRO A 109 8.48 29.44 -22.39
N GLY A 110 9.10 28.98 -23.47
CA GLY A 110 10.36 29.55 -23.99
C GLY A 110 11.64 28.88 -23.46
N TYR A 111 11.54 27.94 -22.53
CA TYR A 111 12.68 27.11 -22.10
C TYR A 111 12.79 25.83 -22.94
N LEU A 112 14.02 25.35 -23.12
CA LEU A 112 14.30 24.04 -23.73
C LEU A 112 13.54 22.93 -22.96
N GLY A 113 12.86 22.05 -23.68
CA GLY A 113 12.08 20.95 -23.10
C GLY A 113 10.68 21.32 -22.61
N HIS A 114 10.18 22.56 -22.78
CA HIS A 114 8.83 22.95 -22.34
C HIS A 114 7.69 22.03 -22.86
N ARG A 115 7.82 21.51 -24.07
CA ARG A 115 6.83 20.57 -24.65
C ARG A 115 7.05 19.11 -24.26
N GLU A 116 8.22 18.78 -23.71
CA GLU A 116 8.67 17.41 -23.44
C GLU A 116 8.64 17.07 -21.94
N THR A 117 8.77 18.09 -21.08
CA THR A 117 8.72 17.95 -19.61
C THR A 117 7.28 18.11 -19.11
N HIS A 118 6.54 17.01 -19.10
CA HIS A 118 5.17 17.01 -18.57
C HIS A 118 5.17 17.13 -17.03
N PRO A 119 4.38 18.05 -16.45
CA PRO A 119 4.24 18.17 -15.01
C PRO A 119 3.63 16.91 -14.39
N LEU A 120 4.17 16.47 -13.25
CA LEU A 120 3.64 15.33 -12.50
C LEU A 120 2.40 15.68 -11.66
N ILE A 121 2.38 16.86 -11.04
CA ILE A 121 1.31 17.29 -10.13
C ILE A 121 0.32 18.15 -10.92
N THR A 122 -0.56 17.53 -11.69
CA THR A 122 -1.63 18.22 -12.43
C THR A 122 -3.00 17.97 -11.78
N GLN A 123 -4.00 18.73 -12.20
CA GLN A 123 -5.36 18.50 -11.70
C GLN A 123 -5.89 17.12 -12.15
N GLU A 124 -5.53 16.71 -13.37
CA GLU A 124 -5.91 15.42 -13.94
C GLU A 124 -5.29 14.26 -13.15
N THR A 125 -4.00 14.35 -12.77
CA THR A 125 -3.36 13.29 -11.99
C THR A 125 -3.90 13.22 -10.57
N LEU A 126 -4.13 14.36 -9.91
CA LEU A 126 -4.73 14.38 -8.55
C LEU A 126 -6.12 13.76 -8.55
N THR A 127 -6.97 14.17 -9.47
CA THR A 127 -8.37 13.74 -9.48
C THR A 127 -8.60 12.35 -10.09
N ALA A 128 -7.55 11.67 -10.57
CA ALA A 128 -7.65 10.35 -11.20
C ALA A 128 -8.28 9.29 -10.29
N SER A 129 -8.04 9.37 -8.97
CA SER A 129 -8.57 8.43 -7.98
C SER A 129 -9.95 8.84 -7.42
N HIS A 130 -10.51 9.97 -7.88
CA HIS A 130 -11.81 10.44 -7.39
C HIS A 130 -12.96 9.55 -7.87
N SER A 131 -13.94 9.37 -7.00
CA SER A 131 -15.22 8.73 -7.33
C SER A 131 -16.38 9.61 -6.89
N ASP A 132 -17.60 9.25 -7.31
CA ASP A 132 -18.82 9.92 -6.86
C ASP A 132 -19.01 9.88 -5.33
N LYS A 133 -18.43 8.87 -4.68
CA LYS A 133 -18.54 8.66 -3.22
C LYS A 133 -17.43 9.34 -2.43
N LEU A 134 -16.27 9.57 -3.04
CA LEU A 134 -15.07 10.06 -2.38
C LEU A 134 -14.24 10.92 -3.33
N LYS A 135 -14.20 12.22 -3.06
CA LYS A 135 -13.35 13.20 -3.77
C LYS A 135 -12.16 13.55 -2.88
N LEU A 136 -11.24 12.60 -2.76
CA LEU A 136 -10.03 12.74 -1.96
C LEU A 136 -8.83 12.24 -2.77
N SER A 137 -7.71 12.95 -2.69
CA SER A 137 -6.46 12.59 -3.36
C SER A 137 -5.34 12.42 -2.34
N PHE A 138 -4.40 11.49 -2.56
CA PHE A 138 -3.19 11.36 -1.75
C PHE A 138 -1.96 11.77 -2.54
N LEU A 139 -1.16 12.66 -1.95
CA LEU A 139 0.13 13.10 -2.47
C LEU A 139 1.20 12.80 -1.43
N LEU A 140 2.21 12.01 -1.81
CA LEU A 140 3.27 11.55 -0.93
C LEU A 140 4.63 12.06 -1.42
N PHE A 141 5.31 12.81 -0.57
CA PHE A 141 6.72 13.18 -0.73
C PHE A 141 7.58 12.28 0.15
N ASP A 142 8.30 11.34 -0.48
CA ASP A 142 9.16 10.37 0.20
C ASP A 142 10.58 10.93 0.38
N GLU A 143 11.21 10.66 1.52
CA GLU A 143 12.57 11.12 1.86
C GLU A 143 12.78 12.65 1.74
N ILE A 144 11.84 13.42 2.31
CA ILE A 144 11.77 14.85 2.10
C ILE A 144 13.06 15.60 2.53
N GLU A 145 13.82 15.08 3.48
CA GLU A 145 15.10 15.68 3.93
C GLU A 145 16.17 15.81 2.83
N LYS A 146 15.99 15.10 1.71
CA LYS A 146 16.86 15.14 0.53
C LYS A 146 16.49 16.23 -0.48
N ALA A 147 15.30 16.84 -0.35
CA ALA A 147 14.82 17.86 -1.26
C ALA A 147 15.70 19.12 -1.30
N SER A 148 15.78 19.74 -2.47
CA SER A 148 16.37 21.07 -2.68
C SER A 148 15.52 22.20 -2.10
N ASP A 149 16.16 23.35 -1.80
CA ASP A 149 15.50 24.58 -1.32
C ASP A 149 14.35 25.06 -2.20
N ALA A 150 14.46 24.86 -3.52
CA ALA A 150 13.40 25.27 -4.42
C ALA A 150 12.17 24.35 -4.33
N LEU A 151 12.33 23.06 -4.04
CA LEU A 151 11.20 22.17 -3.75
C LEU A 151 10.56 22.53 -2.40
N TRP A 152 11.37 22.94 -1.42
CA TRP A 152 10.87 23.45 -0.14
C TRP A 152 9.97 24.67 -0.26
N GLN A 153 10.37 25.66 -1.06
CA GLN A 153 9.57 26.86 -1.31
C GLN A 153 8.23 26.53 -1.98
N LEU A 154 8.25 25.58 -2.92
CA LEU A 154 7.05 25.10 -3.59
C LEU A 154 6.11 24.41 -2.59
N LEU A 155 6.64 23.55 -1.72
CA LEU A 155 5.89 22.85 -0.69
C LEU A 155 5.22 23.81 0.30
N LEU A 156 5.92 24.85 0.77
CA LEU A 156 5.32 25.83 1.68
C LEU A 156 4.05 26.45 1.09
N GLY A 157 4.07 26.79 -0.21
CA GLY A 157 2.89 27.31 -0.91
C GLY A 157 1.74 26.30 -0.97
N MET A 158 2.06 25.03 -1.24
CA MET A 158 1.06 23.95 -1.30
C MET A 158 0.43 23.67 0.07
N LEU A 159 1.25 23.56 1.12
CA LEU A 159 0.79 23.25 2.47
C LEU A 159 -0.04 24.39 3.08
N ASP A 160 0.25 25.64 2.71
CA ASP A 160 -0.46 26.83 3.18
C ASP A 160 -1.76 27.09 2.39
N LYS A 161 -1.69 27.15 1.06
CA LYS A 161 -2.78 27.66 0.23
C LYS A 161 -3.54 26.61 -0.55
N ALA A 162 -3.13 25.34 -0.45
CA ALA A 162 -3.67 24.25 -1.26
C ALA A 162 -3.61 24.53 -2.77
N THR A 163 -2.63 25.33 -3.23
CA THR A 163 -2.49 25.67 -4.64
C THR A 163 -1.07 25.49 -5.11
N LEU A 164 -0.91 24.97 -6.31
CA LEU A 164 0.35 24.91 -7.03
C LEU A 164 0.21 25.63 -8.37
N THR A 165 1.19 26.46 -8.73
CA THR A 165 1.26 27.09 -10.05
C THR A 165 2.25 26.32 -10.91
N LEU A 166 1.80 25.83 -12.06
CA LEU A 166 2.62 25.12 -13.03
C LEU A 166 3.47 26.09 -13.86
N GLY A 167 4.50 25.58 -14.54
CA GLY A 167 5.39 26.35 -15.40
C GLY A 167 4.66 27.07 -16.54
N ASP A 168 3.53 26.52 -17.00
CA ASP A 168 2.64 27.14 -17.99
C ASP A 168 1.60 28.10 -17.40
N ASN A 169 1.74 28.46 -16.12
CA ASN A 169 0.85 29.32 -15.32
C ASN A 169 -0.54 28.74 -15.02
N ARG A 170 -0.82 27.48 -15.36
CA ARG A 170 -2.04 26.82 -14.86
C ARG A 170 -1.95 26.64 -13.35
N LYS A 171 -3.09 26.75 -12.68
CA LYS A 171 -3.22 26.48 -11.24
C LYS A 171 -3.78 25.09 -11.01
N VAL A 172 -3.23 24.42 -10.01
CA VAL A 172 -3.67 23.11 -9.53
C VAL A 172 -4.21 23.28 -8.12
N ASP A 173 -5.41 22.75 -7.87
CA ASP A 173 -6.10 22.80 -6.59
C ASP A 173 -5.83 21.51 -5.79
N LEU A 174 -5.33 21.68 -4.57
CA LEU A 174 -5.01 20.63 -3.60
C LEU A 174 -5.95 20.66 -2.39
N SER A 175 -7.06 21.42 -2.44
CA SER A 175 -8.03 21.53 -1.34
C SER A 175 -8.69 20.20 -0.97
N GLN A 176 -8.70 19.23 -1.90
CA GLN A 176 -9.19 17.86 -1.69
C GLN A 176 -8.05 16.84 -1.58
N THR A 177 -6.85 17.28 -1.19
CA THR A 177 -5.65 16.44 -1.13
C THR A 177 -5.15 16.29 0.31
N VAL A 178 -4.80 15.07 0.70
CA VAL A 178 -3.96 14.82 1.87
C VAL A 178 -2.52 14.77 1.42
N ILE A 179 -1.67 15.59 2.04
CA ILE A 179 -0.25 15.67 1.74
C ILE A 179 0.51 14.93 2.84
N PHE A 180 1.20 13.87 2.43
CA PHE A 180 2.07 13.08 3.27
C PHE A 180 3.53 13.42 2.95
N LEU A 181 4.32 13.58 3.99
CA LEU A 181 5.76 13.76 3.92
C LEU A 181 6.38 12.65 4.76
N THR A 182 7.35 11.91 4.24
CA THR A 182 8.10 10.94 5.04
C THR A 182 9.53 11.42 5.19
N SER A 183 10.14 11.09 6.31
CA SER A 183 11.54 11.37 6.55
C SER A 183 12.20 10.28 7.38
N ASN A 184 13.45 9.96 7.06
CA ASN A 184 14.28 9.04 7.84
C ASN A 184 15.17 9.78 8.87
N LEU A 185 14.92 11.07 9.10
CA LEU A 185 15.63 11.87 10.11
C LEU A 185 15.54 11.23 11.51
N GLY A 186 16.66 11.26 12.22
CA GLY A 186 16.79 10.61 13.53
C GLY A 186 16.88 9.08 13.47
N GLY A 187 16.69 8.45 12.30
CA GLY A 187 16.67 6.98 12.18
C GLY A 187 17.96 6.30 12.62
N GLY A 188 19.13 6.91 12.38
CA GLY A 188 20.42 6.40 12.85
C GLY A 188 20.55 6.45 14.37
N GLU A 189 20.23 7.60 14.99
CA GLU A 189 20.24 7.78 16.44
C GLU A 189 19.22 6.84 17.12
N ILE A 190 18.03 6.67 16.52
CA ILE A 190 17.01 5.73 16.98
C ILE A 190 17.51 4.28 16.91
N ALA A 191 18.19 3.89 15.84
CA ALA A 191 18.77 2.56 15.72
C ALA A 191 19.85 2.30 16.79
N GLU A 192 20.69 3.29 17.09
CA GLU A 192 21.69 3.20 18.16
C GLU A 192 21.04 3.08 19.56
N LEU A 193 19.94 3.80 19.80
CA LEU A 193 19.16 3.67 21.03
C LEU A 193 18.61 2.25 21.22
N MET A 194 18.22 1.56 20.14
CA MET A 194 17.77 0.17 20.19
C MET A 194 18.91 -0.82 20.51
N GLN A 195 20.15 -0.49 20.16
CA GLN A 195 21.31 -1.37 20.35
C GLN A 195 21.87 -1.35 21.77
N GLY A 196 21.37 -0.46 22.63
CA GLY A 196 21.97 -0.20 23.93
C GLY A 196 23.31 0.50 23.73
N GLY A 197 23.33 1.83 23.85
CA GLY A 197 24.52 2.65 23.59
C GLY A 197 25.80 2.09 24.22
N MET A 198 26.95 2.33 23.57
CA MET A 198 28.29 1.92 24.01
C MET A 198 28.45 2.06 25.54
N GLY A 199 28.39 0.94 26.27
CA GLY A 199 28.74 0.91 27.70
C GLY A 199 27.87 0.05 28.63
N PHE A 200 26.66 -0.36 28.25
CA PHE A 200 25.84 -1.26 29.08
C PHE A 200 25.12 -2.29 28.21
N VAL A 201 25.59 -3.54 28.25
CA VAL A 201 24.85 -4.68 27.70
C VAL A 201 23.61 -4.87 28.57
N GLN A 202 22.46 -4.38 28.11
CA GLN A 202 21.18 -4.77 28.70
C GLN A 202 20.78 -6.14 28.14
N PRO A 203 20.30 -7.06 29.00
CA PRO A 203 19.73 -8.31 28.51
C PRO A 203 18.54 -8.02 27.59
N ALA A 204 18.43 -8.80 26.51
CA ALA A 204 17.47 -8.63 25.42
C ALA A 204 15.98 -8.64 25.85
N ASP A 205 15.69 -9.00 27.10
CA ASP A 205 14.33 -9.33 27.59
C ASP A 205 13.74 -8.31 28.57
N LYS A 206 14.29 -7.09 28.68
CA LYS A 206 13.66 -6.03 29.49
C LYS A 206 13.11 -4.90 28.60
N PRO A 207 11.81 -4.56 28.72
CA PRO A 207 11.28 -3.37 28.07
C PRO A 207 12.02 -2.15 28.62
N ILE A 208 12.68 -1.41 27.73
CA ILE A 208 13.31 -0.14 28.09
C ILE A 208 12.18 0.84 28.41
N SER A 209 11.91 1.06 29.70
CA SER A 209 10.96 2.07 30.13
C SER A 209 11.35 3.44 29.54
N GLY A 210 10.42 4.09 28.85
CA GLY A 210 10.65 5.40 28.21
C GLY A 210 11.45 5.34 26.90
N LEU A 211 11.51 4.19 26.24
CA LEU A 211 12.12 4.08 24.91
C LEU A 211 11.36 4.88 23.87
N ASP A 212 10.04 4.76 23.84
CA ASP A 212 9.17 5.47 22.89
C ASP A 212 9.30 6.98 23.07
N GLU A 213 9.27 7.48 24.31
CA GLU A 213 9.51 8.90 24.60
C GLU A 213 10.89 9.40 24.11
N LYS A 214 11.92 8.55 24.21
CA LYS A 214 13.26 8.89 23.68
C LYS A 214 13.26 8.91 22.16
N VAL A 215 12.63 7.91 21.52
CA VAL A 215 12.49 7.82 20.06
C VAL A 215 11.74 9.04 19.53
N GLU A 216 10.61 9.40 20.14
CA GLU A 216 9.84 10.59 19.81
C GLU A 216 10.68 11.86 19.94
N ARG A 217 11.33 12.07 21.08
CA ARG A 217 12.16 13.25 21.31
C ARG A 217 13.28 13.34 20.28
N THR A 218 14.01 12.26 20.04
CA THR A 218 15.10 12.20 19.06
C THR A 218 14.60 12.52 17.65
N ALA A 219 13.49 11.93 17.21
CA ALA A 219 12.91 12.19 15.90
C ALA A 219 12.48 13.66 15.74
N VAL A 220 11.76 14.20 16.72
CA VAL A 220 11.26 15.58 16.71
C VAL A 220 12.40 16.59 16.75
N GLU A 221 13.44 16.36 17.56
CA GLU A 221 14.62 17.21 17.58
C GLU A 221 15.36 17.19 16.25
N ALA A 222 15.57 16.02 15.64
CA ALA A 222 16.20 15.91 14.33
C ALA A 222 15.40 16.67 13.25
N ALA A 223 14.07 16.55 13.27
CA ALA A 223 13.19 17.31 12.38
C ALA A 223 13.30 18.82 12.60
N ARG A 224 13.30 19.30 13.85
CA ARG A 224 13.44 20.73 14.19
C ARG A 224 14.80 21.32 13.82
N ARG A 225 15.86 20.50 13.78
CA ARG A 225 17.19 20.93 13.31
C ARG A 225 17.23 21.06 11.79
N LYS A 226 16.50 20.20 11.06
CA LYS A 226 16.53 20.16 9.59
C LYS A 226 15.49 21.08 8.94
N PHE A 227 14.30 21.19 9.50
CA PHE A 227 13.18 21.93 8.91
C PHE A 227 12.99 23.28 9.60
N SER A 228 12.64 24.30 8.81
CA SER A 228 12.38 25.64 9.34
C SER A 228 11.12 25.64 10.23
N PRO A 229 11.04 26.53 11.23
CA PRO A 229 9.82 26.69 12.02
C PRO A 229 8.60 27.03 11.16
N GLU A 230 8.78 27.78 10.08
CA GLU A 230 7.71 28.09 9.13
C GLU A 230 7.10 26.82 8.53
N PHE A 231 7.94 25.89 8.04
CA PHE A 231 7.49 24.62 7.51
C PHE A 231 6.77 23.77 8.56
N MET A 232 7.37 23.65 9.75
CA MET A 232 6.82 22.86 10.85
C MET A 232 5.42 23.35 11.25
N ASN A 233 5.20 24.67 11.23
CA ASN A 233 3.91 25.27 11.54
C ASN A 233 2.84 25.07 10.46
N ARG A 234 3.19 24.56 9.26
CA ARG A 234 2.21 24.22 8.21
C ARG A 234 1.75 22.76 8.26
N LEU A 235 2.38 21.95 9.10
CA LEU A 235 2.00 20.56 9.33
C LEU A 235 0.86 20.52 10.35
N ASP A 236 -0.18 19.74 10.06
CA ASP A 236 -1.30 19.56 10.99
C ASP A 236 -0.99 18.45 12.02
N LYS A 237 -0.25 17.42 11.61
CA LYS A 237 0.24 16.35 12.50
C LYS A 237 1.68 15.94 12.15
N LEU A 238 2.48 15.78 13.20
CA LEU A 238 3.78 15.10 13.14
C LEU A 238 3.58 13.75 13.83
N VAL A 239 3.90 12.67 13.13
CA VAL A 239 3.76 11.29 13.62
C VAL A 239 5.12 10.62 13.61
N VAL A 240 5.52 10.05 14.74
CA VAL A 240 6.77 9.30 14.86
C VAL A 240 6.45 7.82 14.76
N PHE A 241 7.14 7.14 13.84
CA PHE A 241 7.05 5.71 13.63
C PHE A 241 8.15 5.02 14.40
N HIS A 242 7.77 4.00 15.14
CA HIS A 242 8.66 3.25 16.00
C HIS A 242 9.32 2.10 15.24
N PRO A 243 10.58 1.72 15.58
CA PRO A 243 11.16 0.47 15.12
C PRO A 243 10.24 -0.71 15.45
N LEU A 244 10.07 -1.63 14.50
CA LEU A 244 9.23 -2.81 14.72
C LEU A 244 9.93 -3.80 15.65
N GLN A 245 9.22 -4.23 16.69
CA GLN A 245 9.66 -5.29 17.60
C GLN A 245 9.55 -6.67 16.94
N ARG A 246 10.17 -7.70 17.53
CA ARG A 246 10.19 -9.05 16.96
C ARG A 246 8.78 -9.61 16.74
N GLU A 247 7.88 -9.39 17.69
CA GLU A 247 6.49 -9.84 17.66
C GLU A 247 5.74 -9.15 16.52
N GLN A 248 5.94 -7.83 16.38
CA GLN A 248 5.37 -7.06 15.29
C GLN A 248 5.91 -7.49 13.92
N LEU A 249 7.19 -7.85 13.83
CA LEU A 249 7.79 -8.41 12.61
C LEU A 249 7.17 -9.76 12.24
N GLN A 250 6.80 -10.60 13.22
CA GLN A 250 6.07 -11.85 12.97
C GLN A 250 4.67 -11.57 12.39
N GLU A 251 3.94 -10.60 12.93
CA GLU A 251 2.63 -10.19 12.39
C GLU A 251 2.76 -9.63 10.96
N VAL A 252 3.80 -8.84 10.68
CA VAL A 252 4.09 -8.37 9.31
C VAL A 252 4.37 -9.56 8.39
N LEU A 253 5.15 -10.55 8.83
CA LEU A 253 5.38 -11.78 8.07
C LEU A 253 4.08 -12.52 7.78
N ASP A 254 3.16 -12.61 8.74
CA ASP A 254 1.85 -13.23 8.53
C ASP A 254 1.03 -12.53 7.44
N ILE A 255 1.00 -11.20 7.46
CA ILE A 255 0.32 -10.40 6.44
C ILE A 255 0.91 -10.67 5.05
N GLU A 256 2.24 -10.71 4.93
CA GLU A 256 2.92 -10.94 3.66
C GLU A 256 2.74 -12.37 3.14
N LEU A 257 2.82 -13.38 4.02
CA LEU A 257 2.53 -14.78 3.66
C LEU A 257 1.05 -14.95 3.26
N GLY A 258 0.13 -14.25 3.93
CA GLY A 258 -1.28 -14.22 3.56
C GLY A 258 -1.50 -13.67 2.14
N GLN A 259 -0.79 -12.60 1.76
CA GLN A 259 -0.83 -12.07 0.39
C GLN A 259 -0.29 -13.08 -0.64
N VAL A 260 0.79 -13.81 -0.30
CA VAL A 260 1.29 -14.90 -1.15
C VAL A 260 0.25 -16.01 -1.29
N GLN A 261 -0.41 -16.40 -0.20
CA GLN A 261 -1.48 -17.41 -0.22
C GLN A 261 -2.65 -16.99 -1.10
N GLN A 262 -3.06 -15.71 -1.07
CA GLN A 262 -4.11 -15.21 -1.97
C GLN A 262 -3.66 -15.27 -3.43
N ARG A 263 -2.42 -14.85 -3.76
CA ARG A 263 -1.88 -14.99 -5.13
C ARG A 263 -1.92 -16.44 -5.64
N VAL A 264 -1.63 -17.41 -4.77
CA VAL A 264 -1.72 -18.85 -5.12
C VAL A 264 -3.17 -19.27 -5.39
N LEU A 265 -4.13 -18.79 -4.60
CA LEU A 265 -5.55 -19.12 -4.78
C LEU A 265 -6.17 -18.45 -6.02
N ASP A 266 -5.71 -17.26 -6.38
CA ASP A 266 -6.16 -16.53 -7.57
C ASP A 266 -5.62 -17.13 -8.88
N THR A 267 -4.63 -18.04 -8.79
CA THR A 267 -4.04 -18.67 -9.96
C THR A 267 -4.99 -19.71 -10.56
N ALA A 268 -5.21 -19.66 -11.88
CA ALA A 268 -6.11 -20.58 -12.59
C ALA A 268 -5.56 -22.02 -12.69
N LYS A 269 -4.27 -22.21 -12.43
CA LYS A 269 -3.56 -23.50 -12.45
C LYS A 269 -3.20 -23.88 -11.02
N GLY A 270 -3.77 -24.96 -10.50
CA GLY A 270 -3.36 -25.60 -9.24
C GLY A 270 -3.48 -24.71 -8.00
N GLN A 271 -4.71 -24.47 -7.53
CA GLN A 271 -4.93 -23.78 -6.26
C GLN A 271 -4.59 -24.72 -5.08
N PHE A 272 -3.67 -24.32 -4.22
CA PHE A 272 -3.29 -25.11 -3.05
C PHE A 272 -3.09 -24.21 -1.84
N LEU A 273 -3.03 -24.83 -0.66
CA LEU A 273 -2.72 -24.14 0.59
C LEU A 273 -1.27 -24.41 0.98
N PHE A 274 -0.62 -23.45 1.62
CA PHE A 274 0.65 -23.69 2.27
C PHE A 274 0.66 -23.19 3.70
N ARG A 275 1.48 -23.82 4.54
CA ARG A 275 1.76 -23.37 5.90
C ARG A 275 3.27 -23.32 6.11
N VAL A 276 3.74 -22.26 6.75
CA VAL A 276 5.14 -22.11 7.15
C VAL A 276 5.25 -22.45 8.64
N THR A 277 6.14 -23.38 8.99
CA THR A 277 6.43 -23.74 10.39
C THR A 277 7.07 -22.58 11.13
N GLU A 278 7.11 -22.65 12.47
CA GLU A 278 7.80 -21.65 13.28
C GLU A 278 9.29 -21.54 12.93
N ALA A 279 9.96 -22.67 12.67
CA ALA A 279 11.36 -22.68 12.21
C ALA A 279 11.52 -21.97 10.86
N GLY A 280 10.64 -22.26 9.88
CA GLY A 280 10.63 -21.56 8.60
C GLY A 280 10.35 -20.06 8.73
N ARG A 281 9.46 -19.65 9.64
CA ARG A 281 9.17 -18.24 9.93
C ARG A 281 10.38 -17.53 10.53
N ASN A 282 11.04 -18.16 11.50
CA ASN A 282 12.26 -17.62 12.11
C ASN A 282 13.39 -17.47 11.08
N PHE A 283 13.53 -18.43 10.15
CA PHE A 283 14.45 -18.32 9.02
C PHE A 283 14.13 -17.11 8.14
N LEU A 284 12.86 -16.95 7.73
CA LEU A 284 12.45 -15.82 6.88
C LEU A 284 12.67 -14.46 7.55
N LEU A 285 12.44 -14.37 8.87
CA LEU A 285 12.72 -13.15 9.62
C LEU A 285 14.23 -12.88 9.70
N ARG A 286 15.04 -13.92 9.92
CA ARG A 286 16.51 -13.80 9.96
C ARG A 286 17.07 -13.29 8.64
N GLU A 287 16.59 -13.80 7.51
CA GLU A 287 17.04 -13.38 6.17
C GLU A 287 16.42 -12.05 5.72
N GLY A 288 15.19 -11.77 6.18
CA GLY A 288 14.37 -10.66 5.69
C GLY A 288 14.38 -9.40 6.55
N THR A 289 15.00 -9.43 7.73
CA THR A 289 15.00 -8.29 8.65
C THR A 289 16.41 -7.96 9.13
N ASP A 290 16.67 -6.66 9.28
CA ASP A 290 17.85 -6.13 9.95
C ASP A 290 17.36 -4.98 10.83
N GLN A 291 17.95 -4.83 12.01
CA GLN A 291 17.69 -3.74 12.95
C GLN A 291 17.84 -2.35 12.31
N ARG A 292 18.69 -2.20 11.28
CA ARG A 292 18.87 -0.93 10.55
C ARG A 292 17.82 -0.66 9.47
N TYR A 293 17.29 -1.70 8.84
CA TYR A 293 16.44 -1.59 7.65
C TYR A 293 15.00 -2.08 7.88
N GLY A 294 14.69 -2.54 9.09
CA GLY A 294 13.37 -3.04 9.47
C GLY A 294 12.90 -4.18 8.56
N ALA A 295 11.61 -4.15 8.19
CA ALA A 295 10.99 -5.15 7.32
C ALA A 295 11.27 -4.92 5.82
N ARG A 296 12.16 -4.00 5.44
CA ARG A 296 12.38 -3.61 4.01
C ARG A 296 12.79 -4.79 3.14
N HIS A 297 13.54 -5.74 3.68
CA HIS A 297 14.03 -6.91 2.95
C HIS A 297 13.09 -8.11 3.02
N LEU A 298 12.07 -8.07 3.87
CA LEU A 298 11.22 -9.22 4.17
C LEU A 298 10.47 -9.71 2.93
N LYS A 299 9.89 -8.78 2.16
CA LYS A 299 9.26 -9.11 0.87
C LYS A 299 10.21 -9.82 -0.08
N ARG A 300 11.48 -9.41 -0.15
CA ARG A 300 12.48 -10.05 -1.02
C ARG A 300 12.85 -11.44 -0.52
N ALA A 301 12.99 -11.62 0.79
CA ALA A 301 13.25 -12.93 1.38
C ALA A 301 12.08 -13.90 1.10
N ILE A 302 10.84 -13.46 1.29
CA ILE A 302 9.64 -14.24 0.96
C ILE A 302 9.60 -14.56 -0.54
N GLU A 303 9.85 -13.58 -1.42
CA GLU A 303 9.82 -13.83 -2.87
C GLU A 303 10.88 -14.88 -3.27
N ARG A 304 12.10 -14.76 -2.72
CA ARG A 304 13.21 -15.67 -3.02
C ARG A 304 13.02 -17.08 -2.46
N HIS A 305 12.62 -17.19 -1.20
CA HIS A 305 12.62 -18.44 -0.46
C HIS A 305 11.27 -19.14 -0.44
N VAL A 306 10.17 -18.45 -0.74
CA VAL A 306 8.82 -19.03 -0.77
C VAL A 306 8.23 -18.95 -2.17
N VAL A 307 8.13 -17.76 -2.77
CA VAL A 307 7.40 -17.59 -4.03
C VAL A 307 8.07 -18.30 -5.19
N TYR A 308 9.38 -18.13 -5.41
CA TYR A 308 10.06 -18.82 -6.50
C TYR A 308 10.04 -20.36 -6.37
N PRO A 309 10.31 -20.96 -5.20
CA PRO A 309 10.14 -22.40 -5.03
C PRO A 309 8.71 -22.88 -5.27
N LEU A 310 7.70 -22.20 -4.73
CA LEU A 310 6.29 -22.57 -4.96
C LEU A 310 5.91 -22.49 -6.44
N ALA A 311 6.39 -21.46 -7.16
CA ALA A 311 6.18 -21.33 -8.59
C ALA A 311 6.82 -22.48 -9.37
N ASN A 312 8.04 -22.90 -9.00
CA ASN A 312 8.71 -24.05 -9.62
C ASN A 312 7.98 -25.37 -9.36
N LEU A 313 7.51 -25.59 -8.13
CA LEU A 313 6.74 -26.78 -7.76
C LEU A 313 5.43 -26.86 -8.55
N LEU A 314 4.73 -25.73 -8.70
CA LEU A 314 3.52 -25.65 -9.50
C LEU A 314 3.80 -25.84 -11.00
N ALA A 315 4.86 -25.23 -11.53
CA ALA A 315 5.23 -25.33 -12.94
C ALA A 315 5.73 -26.73 -13.36
N THR A 316 6.16 -27.54 -12.40
CA THR A 316 6.61 -28.93 -12.60
C THR A 316 5.56 -29.97 -12.18
N ASP A 317 4.32 -29.54 -11.95
CA ASP A 317 3.18 -30.38 -11.55
C ASP A 317 3.42 -31.23 -10.29
N GLN A 318 4.34 -30.80 -9.40
CA GLN A 318 4.63 -31.46 -8.13
C GLN A 318 3.57 -31.16 -7.06
N VAL A 319 2.86 -30.04 -7.21
CA VAL A 319 1.77 -29.61 -6.33
C VAL A 319 0.54 -29.38 -7.19
N ASN A 320 -0.58 -29.97 -6.76
CA ASN A 320 -1.84 -29.99 -7.49
C ASN A 320 -2.97 -29.27 -6.74
N LEU A 321 -4.10 -29.13 -7.42
CA LEU A 321 -5.31 -28.55 -6.85
C LEU A 321 -5.71 -29.27 -5.55
N GLY A 322 -5.82 -28.49 -4.47
CA GLY A 322 -6.25 -28.98 -3.16
C GLY A 322 -5.16 -29.54 -2.28
N ASP A 323 -3.90 -29.52 -2.72
CA ASP A 323 -2.78 -29.93 -1.88
C ASP A 323 -2.57 -28.97 -0.69
N MET A 324 -1.94 -29.50 0.36
CA MET A 324 -1.40 -28.71 1.45
C MET A 324 0.13 -28.88 1.51
N VAL A 325 0.86 -27.79 1.32
CA VAL A 325 2.32 -27.75 1.35
C VAL A 325 2.79 -27.22 2.70
N ARG A 326 3.57 -28.00 3.44
CA ARG A 326 4.33 -27.52 4.60
C ARG A 326 5.69 -27.02 4.14
N ILE A 327 6.01 -25.80 4.56
CA ILE A 327 7.30 -25.17 4.36
C ILE A 327 8.01 -25.16 5.71
N ASP A 328 9.18 -25.80 5.79
CA ASP A 328 9.97 -25.93 7.01
C ASP A 328 11.43 -25.52 6.76
N TRP A 329 12.18 -25.23 7.82
CA TRP A 329 13.60 -24.91 7.70
C TRP A 329 14.45 -26.14 8.05
N ASP A 330 15.33 -26.52 7.12
CA ASP A 330 16.36 -27.52 7.37
C ASP A 330 17.65 -26.82 7.79
N GLU A 331 17.95 -26.90 9.09
CA GLU A 331 19.14 -26.31 9.70
C GLU A 331 20.46 -26.87 9.13
N SER A 332 20.46 -28.12 8.65
CA SER A 332 21.67 -28.78 8.16
C SER A 332 22.14 -28.27 6.79
N HIS A 333 21.20 -27.87 5.94
CA HIS A 333 21.47 -27.36 4.59
C HIS A 333 21.19 -25.86 4.45
N ASP A 334 20.77 -25.21 5.54
CA ASP A 334 20.37 -23.80 5.64
C ASP A 334 19.40 -23.35 4.53
N LEU A 335 18.38 -24.16 4.29
CA LEU A 335 17.39 -23.93 3.23
C LEU A 335 15.97 -24.30 3.68
N LEU A 336 14.98 -23.69 3.02
CA LEU A 336 13.59 -24.08 3.21
C LEU A 336 13.30 -25.36 2.43
N THR A 337 12.65 -26.30 3.11
CA THR A 337 12.17 -27.57 2.56
C THR A 337 10.66 -27.52 2.39
N PHE A 338 10.17 -28.25 1.38
CA PHE A 338 8.76 -28.24 0.98
C PHE A 338 8.25 -29.68 1.00
N VAL A 339 7.22 -29.94 1.78
CA VAL A 339 6.64 -31.28 1.94
C VAL A 339 5.13 -31.19 1.72
N ARG A 340 4.58 -32.03 0.85
CA ARG A 340 3.13 -32.18 0.69
C ARG A 340 2.59 -33.02 1.84
N GLU A 341 1.73 -32.43 2.69
CA GLU A 341 1.16 -33.07 3.88
C GLU A 341 -0.28 -33.58 3.69
N GLY A 342 -0.95 -33.19 2.62
CA GLY A 342 -2.30 -33.65 2.31
C GLY A 342 -2.66 -33.47 0.85
N GLU A 343 -3.46 -34.40 0.33
CA GLU A 343 -3.99 -34.40 -1.03
C GLU A 343 -5.50 -34.14 -0.97
N GLY A 344 -6.00 -33.16 -1.72
CA GLY A 344 -7.45 -32.92 -1.89
C GLY A 344 -8.19 -32.18 -0.75
N ALA A 345 -7.51 -31.44 0.13
CA ALA A 345 -8.13 -30.69 1.23
C ALA A 345 -9.15 -29.63 0.75
N LEU A 346 -8.91 -28.98 -0.40
CA LEU A 346 -9.87 -28.03 -0.99
C LEU A 346 -11.05 -28.72 -1.70
N VAL A 347 -10.85 -29.93 -2.23
CA VAL A 347 -11.91 -30.68 -2.94
C VAL A 347 -12.97 -31.17 -1.95
N GLN A 348 -12.58 -31.57 -0.74
CA GLN A 348 -13.53 -32.05 0.27
C GLN A 348 -14.46 -30.94 0.78
N SER A 349 -13.95 -29.72 0.98
CA SER A 349 -14.76 -28.60 1.50
C SER A 349 -15.70 -27.99 0.45
N ALA A 350 -15.28 -27.93 -0.81
CA ALA A 350 -16.14 -27.52 -1.93
C ALA A 350 -17.22 -28.57 -2.23
N SER A 351 -16.87 -29.87 -2.17
CA SER A 351 -17.82 -30.96 -2.36
C SER A 351 -18.80 -31.07 -1.17
N GLN A 352 -18.37 -30.80 0.07
CA GLN A 352 -19.28 -30.72 1.22
C GLN A 352 -20.20 -29.49 1.17
N ARG A 353 -19.75 -28.34 0.66
CA ARG A 353 -20.63 -27.19 0.41
C ARG A 353 -21.62 -27.45 -0.74
N ALA A 354 -21.23 -28.19 -1.77
CA ALA A 354 -22.13 -28.60 -2.84
C ALA A 354 -23.12 -29.70 -2.41
N MET A 355 -22.71 -30.62 -1.53
CA MET A 355 -23.56 -31.70 -1.00
C MET A 355 -24.40 -31.26 0.22
N GLY A 356 -24.08 -30.15 0.87
CA GLY A 356 -24.83 -29.59 2.01
C GLY A 356 -26.05 -28.77 1.64
N VAL A 357 -26.30 -28.50 0.35
CA VAL A 357 -27.49 -27.75 -0.13
C VAL A 357 -28.64 -28.69 -0.54
N GLY A 358 -28.50 -30.00 -0.30
CA GLY A 358 -29.41 -31.02 -0.82
C GLY A 358 -29.97 -32.02 0.20
N ALA A 359 -30.29 -31.64 1.44
CA ALA A 359 -31.18 -32.43 2.31
C ALA A 359 -31.51 -31.69 3.62
N ALA A 360 -32.50 -30.78 3.58
CA ALA A 360 -33.27 -30.42 4.77
C ALA A 360 -34.74 -30.40 4.37
N GLY A 361 -35.37 -31.59 4.40
CA GLY A 361 -36.81 -31.74 4.25
C GLY A 361 -37.51 -31.08 5.43
N ALA A 362 -38.11 -29.92 5.18
CA ALA A 362 -39.10 -29.34 6.08
C ALA A 362 -40.39 -30.17 5.98
N GLN A 363 -40.69 -30.92 7.05
CA GLN A 363 -42.04 -31.41 7.30
C GLN A 363 -42.92 -30.22 7.68
N ALA A 364 -43.94 -29.95 6.87
CA ALA A 364 -45.15 -29.26 7.31
C ALA A 364 -46.33 -29.83 6.50
N MET A 365 -47.32 -30.32 7.24
CA MET A 365 -48.55 -30.91 6.74
C MET A 365 -49.46 -29.85 6.11
N ASP A 366 -50.31 -30.37 5.21
CA ASP A 366 -51.61 -29.87 4.74
C ASP A 366 -51.69 -28.79 3.64
N GLY A 367 -52.17 -29.23 2.45
CA GLY A 367 -53.32 -28.55 1.83
C GLY A 367 -53.34 -28.17 0.34
N LYS A 368 -53.23 -29.14 -0.59
CA LYS A 368 -53.72 -29.11 -2.02
C LYS A 368 -52.92 -28.32 -3.10
N PRO A 369 -53.01 -28.74 -4.39
CA PRO A 369 -51.87 -28.84 -5.29
C PRO A 369 -51.77 -27.70 -6.32
N ALA A 370 -50.53 -27.36 -6.72
CA ALA A 370 -50.26 -26.60 -7.93
C ALA A 370 -49.28 -27.37 -8.83
N GLU A 371 -49.64 -27.38 -10.11
CA GLU A 371 -49.14 -28.17 -11.22
C GLU A 371 -47.67 -27.83 -11.59
N MET A 372 -46.85 -28.85 -11.82
CA MET A 372 -45.44 -28.70 -12.23
C MET A 372 -45.35 -28.38 -13.74
N PRO A 373 -44.58 -27.35 -14.17
CA PRO A 373 -44.19 -27.26 -15.56
C PRO A 373 -43.04 -28.23 -15.88
N LYS A 374 -43.19 -28.92 -17.00
CA LYS A 374 -42.29 -29.95 -17.55
C LYS A 374 -40.90 -29.38 -17.86
N ALA A 375 -39.88 -30.20 -17.59
CA ALA A 375 -38.50 -29.98 -17.98
C ALA A 375 -38.35 -29.80 -19.50
N ALA A 376 -37.71 -28.72 -19.91
CA ALA A 376 -37.26 -28.51 -21.28
C ALA A 376 -35.87 -29.16 -21.45
N THR A 377 -35.84 -30.26 -22.19
CA THR A 377 -34.65 -30.84 -22.81
C THR A 377 -34.02 -29.83 -23.77
N VAL A 378 -32.77 -29.43 -23.53
CA VAL A 378 -31.99 -28.65 -24.49
C VAL A 378 -31.25 -29.62 -25.39
N GLU A 379 -31.68 -29.65 -26.65
CA GLU A 379 -31.04 -30.36 -27.77
C GLU A 379 -29.67 -29.79 -28.10
N ASP A 380 -28.78 -30.73 -28.42
CA ASP A 380 -27.46 -30.55 -29.02
C ASP A 380 -27.58 -29.89 -30.40
N ARG A 381 -26.98 -28.70 -30.59
CA ARG A 381 -26.83 -28.07 -31.91
C ARG A 381 -25.39 -27.63 -32.16
N LYS A 382 -24.67 -28.48 -32.88
CA LYS A 382 -23.49 -28.13 -33.68
C LYS A 382 -23.85 -27.14 -34.79
N SER A 383 -23.12 -26.03 -34.88
CA SER A 383 -22.69 -25.25 -36.06
C SER A 383 -22.39 -23.82 -35.57
N ARG A 384 -21.41 -23.05 -36.03
CA ARG A 384 -20.62 -23.03 -37.26
C ARG A 384 -19.39 -22.14 -36.97
N ALA A 385 -18.21 -22.57 -37.40
CA ALA A 385 -16.97 -21.80 -37.30
C ALA A 385 -17.02 -20.54 -38.21
N ALA A 386 -16.60 -19.40 -37.68
CA ALA A 386 -16.34 -18.17 -38.43
C ALA A 386 -14.83 -17.91 -38.45
N GLN A 387 -14.28 -17.75 -39.66
CA GLN A 387 -12.89 -17.42 -39.94
C GLN A 387 -12.59 -15.96 -39.55
N PRO A 388 -11.38 -15.62 -39.08
CA PRO A 388 -10.97 -14.23 -38.90
C PRO A 388 -10.50 -13.61 -40.22
N ALA A 389 -10.99 -12.39 -40.47
CA ALA A 389 -10.64 -11.57 -41.63
C ALA A 389 -9.20 -11.04 -41.55
N ALA A 390 -8.51 -11.09 -42.69
CA ALA A 390 -7.15 -10.60 -42.89
C ALA A 390 -7.09 -9.07 -42.93
N VAL A 391 -6.08 -8.50 -42.26
CA VAL A 391 -5.68 -7.09 -42.34
C VAL A 391 -4.60 -6.95 -43.42
N PRO A 392 -4.68 -5.97 -44.35
CA PRO A 392 -3.67 -5.81 -45.39
C PRO A 392 -2.47 -4.97 -44.91
N SER A 393 -1.26 -5.49 -45.13
CA SER A 393 0.01 -4.77 -44.98
C SER A 393 0.25 -3.84 -46.18
N PRO A 394 0.74 -2.60 -46.00
CA PRO A 394 1.16 -1.76 -47.11
C PRO A 394 2.60 -2.07 -47.56
N SER A 395 2.74 -2.37 -48.85
CA SER A 395 4.01 -2.48 -49.57
C SER A 395 4.61 -1.10 -49.86
N LEU A 396 5.86 -0.87 -49.43
CA LEU A 396 6.70 0.22 -49.92
C LEU A 396 7.86 -0.38 -50.73
N GLN A 397 7.71 -0.35 -52.06
CA GLN A 397 8.82 -0.49 -52.99
C GLN A 397 9.60 0.83 -53.05
N GLY A 398 10.92 0.71 -53.02
CA GLY A 398 11.86 1.82 -52.93
C GLY A 398 11.87 2.77 -54.13
N ARG A 399 12.31 4.01 -53.85
CA ARG A 399 12.94 4.91 -54.81
C ARG A 399 14.27 5.39 -54.29
N LYS A 400 15.25 5.31 -55.18
CA LYS A 400 16.67 5.67 -55.03
C LYS A 400 16.89 7.15 -54.74
N LYS A 401 17.81 7.40 -53.81
CA LYS A 401 18.97 8.30 -53.86
C LYS A 401 18.98 9.38 -54.98
N GLN A 402 18.93 10.65 -54.58
CA GLN A 402 19.60 11.75 -55.28
C GLN A 402 20.20 12.71 -54.24
N GLU A 403 21.53 12.72 -54.21
CA GLU A 403 22.36 13.74 -53.57
C GLU A 403 22.19 15.08 -54.31
N ARG A 404 22.01 16.17 -53.56
CA ARG A 404 22.54 17.49 -53.94
C ARG A 404 23.00 18.27 -52.71
N SER A 405 24.23 18.73 -52.85
CA SER A 405 25.06 19.59 -52.03
C SER A 405 24.67 21.07 -52.08
N ASN A 406 25.18 21.83 -51.09
CA ASN A 406 25.29 23.29 -50.96
C ASN A 406 23.96 24.01 -50.70
N THR A 407 23.85 24.93 -49.74
CA THR A 407 24.80 25.93 -49.22
C THR A 407 24.37 26.35 -47.82
#